data_AF-A0A2S6HYT0-F1
#
_entry.id   AF-A0A2S6HYT0-F1
#
_cell.length_a   1.000
_cell.length_b   1.000
_cell.length_c   1.000
_cell.angle_alpha   90.00
_cell.angle_beta   90.00
_cell.angle_gamma   90.00
#
_symmetry.space_group_name_H-M   'P 1'
#
loop_
_entity.id
_entity.type
_entity.pdbx_description
1 polymer ?
#
loop_
_entity_poly.entity_id
_entity_poly.type
_entity_poly.pdbx_seq_one_letter_code
_entity_poly.pdbx_strand_id
1 'polypeptide(L)'
;MADYDNSGYAGKATLTALDNATSDGSSGASAAAINLKKKFGSIISSFASKYSIGDDVLGGFILTESSGSGFTSGKLLIRFENHIFLKNVSNASKTFKVEDKVHYYYKNGTWNKTHTGNQASEYDAFNLAIGINEYYAYYSISMGLPHIMGFHYEVTGFSSPKAMFNDFSISEDNQMKGFCTFIAKYSNGSLIKTCQSRDFNKMGAIYNGDGVTYGPKLKTNAADYTKA
;
A
#
# COMPACT_ATOMS: atom_id res chain seq x y z
N MET A 1 26.58 -4.45 -11.19
CA MET A 1 25.65 -5.41 -10.56
C MET A 1 24.54 -4.58 -9.95
N ALA A 2 23.36 -4.58 -10.56
CA ALA A 2 22.23 -3.81 -10.05
C ALA A 2 21.54 -4.67 -8.97
N ASP A 3 21.57 -4.19 -7.72
CA ASP A 3 20.76 -4.74 -6.63
C ASP A 3 19.29 -4.53 -6.97
N TYR A 4 18.71 -5.51 -7.66
CA TYR A 4 17.27 -5.64 -7.80
C TYR A 4 16.75 -6.06 -6.43
N ASP A 5 16.02 -5.15 -5.81
CA ASP A 5 15.27 -5.40 -4.58
C ASP A 5 14.32 -6.58 -4.80
N ASN A 6 14.74 -7.75 -4.34
CA ASN A 6 14.10 -9.04 -4.56
C ASN A 6 13.00 -9.33 -3.53
N SER A 7 12.60 -8.30 -2.80
CA SER A 7 11.92 -8.41 -1.52
C SER A 7 10.43 -8.73 -1.60
N GLY A 8 9.83 -8.63 -2.79
CA GLY A 8 8.39 -8.85 -2.92
C GLY A 8 7.61 -7.85 -2.08
N TYR A 9 8.01 -6.58 -2.10
CA TYR A 9 7.29 -5.45 -1.52
C TYR A 9 6.90 -4.46 -2.62
N ALA A 10 5.95 -3.56 -2.35
CA ALA A 10 5.68 -2.44 -3.23
C ALA A 10 6.98 -1.63 -3.40
N GLY A 11 7.40 -1.36 -4.64
CA GLY A 11 8.67 -0.69 -4.92
C GLY A 11 8.74 0.71 -4.29
N LYS A 12 9.96 1.21 -4.11
CA LYS A 12 10.40 2.40 -3.34
C LYS A 12 9.81 3.78 -3.72
N ALA A 13 8.52 3.89 -4.02
CA ALA A 13 7.82 5.16 -4.03
C ALA A 13 6.33 4.99 -3.71
N THR A 14 5.98 4.42 -2.55
CA THR A 14 4.66 4.68 -1.98
C THR A 14 4.61 6.18 -1.63
N LEU A 15 4.01 6.92 -2.57
CA LEU A 15 3.58 8.33 -2.54
C LEU A 15 4.59 9.38 -2.06
N THR A 16 5.21 10.07 -3.02
CA THR A 16 5.48 11.51 -2.89
C THR A 16 4.16 12.25 -3.05
N ALA A 17 3.42 12.37 -1.96
CA ALA A 17 2.40 13.39 -1.75
C ALA A 17 2.37 13.79 -0.27
N LEU A 18 3.55 13.97 0.34
CA LEU A 18 3.69 14.37 1.73
C LEU A 18 4.78 15.43 1.97
N ASP A 19 5.26 16.12 0.93
CA ASP A 19 6.24 17.21 1.12
C ASP A 19 5.61 18.61 1.23
N ASN A 20 4.28 18.74 1.30
CA ASN A 20 3.63 20.04 1.53
C ASN A 20 2.48 19.98 2.56
N ALA A 21 2.61 19.14 3.58
CA ALA A 21 1.85 19.31 4.82
C ALA A 21 2.85 19.58 5.95
N THR A 22 3.32 20.82 5.94
CA THR A 22 3.87 21.59 7.06
C THR A 22 4.38 20.78 8.27
N SER A 23 5.70 20.82 8.44
CA SER A 23 6.31 20.92 9.76
C SER A 23 5.91 22.27 10.39
N ASP A 24 4.62 22.46 10.66
CA ASP A 24 4.18 23.54 11.54
C ASP A 24 4.12 22.98 12.95
N GLY A 25 4.60 23.77 13.91
CA GLY A 25 4.45 23.54 15.34
C GLY A 25 2.99 23.63 15.82
N SER A 26 2.04 23.11 15.04
CA SER A 26 0.66 22.88 15.40
C SER A 26 0.60 21.81 16.50
N SER A 27 0.01 22.18 17.64
CA SER A 27 -0.26 21.27 18.74
C SER A 27 -1.36 20.24 18.43
N GLY A 28 -2.12 20.42 17.34
CA GLY A 28 -3.23 19.55 16.94
C GLY A 28 -2.88 18.51 15.87
N ALA A 29 -3.77 17.52 15.71
CA ALA A 29 -3.68 16.52 14.64
C ALA A 29 -3.86 17.12 13.24
N SER A 30 -3.27 16.46 12.24
CA SER A 30 -3.54 16.74 10.84
C SER A 30 -5.01 16.47 10.48
N ALA A 31 -5.50 17.14 9.43
CA ALA A 31 -6.82 16.87 8.88
C ALA A 31 -6.97 15.42 8.40
N ALA A 32 -5.89 14.80 7.90
CA ALA A 32 -5.88 13.41 7.47
C ALA A 32 -6.11 12.47 8.66
N ALA A 33 -5.42 12.68 9.78
CA ALA A 33 -5.60 11.91 11.01
C ALA A 33 -7.02 12.05 11.58
N ILE A 34 -7.54 13.28 11.65
CA ILE A 34 -8.91 13.57 12.10
C ILE A 34 -9.94 12.85 11.22
N ASN A 35 -9.81 12.95 9.90
CA ASN A 35 -10.73 12.30 8.97
C ASN A 35 -10.65 10.77 9.03
N LEU A 36 -9.44 10.22 9.17
CA LEU A 36 -9.23 8.79 9.31
C LEU A 36 -9.90 8.26 10.58
N LYS A 37 -9.70 8.94 11.71
CA LYS A 37 -10.31 8.56 12.99
C LYS A 37 -11.83 8.69 12.95
N LYS A 38 -12.36 9.74 12.31
CA LYS A 38 -13.79 9.90 12.08
C LYS A 38 -14.41 8.77 11.25
N LYS A 39 -13.74 8.33 10.18
CA LYS A 39 -14.24 7.26 9.30
C LYS A 39 -14.09 5.87 9.91
N PHE A 40 -12.90 5.55 10.42
CA PHE A 40 -12.51 4.17 10.75
C PHE A 40 -12.13 3.95 12.21
N GLY A 41 -12.26 4.96 13.07
CA GLY A 41 -11.88 4.88 14.49
C GLY A 41 -12.52 3.68 15.19
N SER A 42 -13.81 3.40 14.97
CA SER A 42 -14.46 2.23 15.57
C SER A 42 -13.86 0.89 15.12
N ILE A 43 -13.55 0.73 13.84
CA ILE A 43 -12.91 -0.50 13.31
C ILE A 43 -11.49 -0.64 13.87
N ILE A 44 -10.73 0.46 13.83
CA ILE A 44 -9.35 0.54 14.32
C ILE A 44 -9.30 0.20 15.82
N SER A 45 -10.08 0.90 16.66
CA SER A 45 -10.07 0.69 18.11
C SER A 45 -10.58 -0.69 18.51
N SER A 46 -11.57 -1.25 17.79
CA SER A 46 -12.06 -2.60 18.04
C SER A 46 -10.99 -3.66 17.75
N PHE A 47 -10.32 -3.57 16.60
CA PHE A 47 -9.23 -4.48 16.25
C PHE A 47 -8.03 -4.32 17.18
N ALA A 48 -7.64 -3.08 17.47
CA ALA A 48 -6.56 -2.74 18.40
C ALA A 48 -6.79 -3.39 19.77
N SER A 49 -8.01 -3.23 20.33
CA SER A 49 -8.39 -3.82 21.62
C SER A 49 -8.34 -5.35 21.60
N LYS A 50 -8.83 -5.99 20.52
CA LYS A 50 -8.83 -7.45 20.38
C LYS A 50 -7.42 -8.04 20.41
N TYR A 51 -6.43 -7.31 19.90
CA TYR A 51 -5.08 -7.81 19.68
C TYR A 51 -4.01 -7.13 20.55
N SER A 52 -4.42 -6.31 21.52
CA SER A 52 -3.53 -5.55 22.41
C SER A 52 -2.49 -4.71 21.64
N ILE A 53 -2.93 -4.05 20.58
CA ILE A 53 -2.13 -3.10 19.78
C ILE A 53 -2.62 -1.70 20.14
N GLY A 54 -1.75 -0.69 20.08
CA GLY A 54 -2.20 0.71 20.10
C GLY A 54 -3.02 1.02 18.84
N ASP A 55 -4.17 1.68 18.98
CA ASP A 55 -4.99 2.11 17.85
C ASP A 55 -4.24 3.09 16.93
N ASP A 56 -3.41 3.93 17.53
CA ASP A 56 -2.46 4.83 16.89
C ASP A 56 -1.47 4.12 15.95
N VAL A 57 -1.06 2.88 16.25
CA VAL A 57 -0.18 2.09 15.38
C VAL A 57 -0.88 1.75 14.06
N LEU A 58 -2.16 1.37 14.12
CA LEU A 58 -2.96 1.04 12.94
C LEU A 58 -3.31 2.29 12.15
N GLY A 59 -3.66 3.39 12.83
CA GLY A 59 -3.82 4.69 12.20
C GLY A 59 -2.55 5.16 11.49
N GLY A 60 -1.39 4.95 12.13
CA GLY A 60 -0.08 5.27 11.59
C GLY A 60 0.23 4.57 10.27
N PHE A 61 -0.09 3.28 10.14
CA PHE A 61 0.02 2.57 8.85
C PHE A 61 -0.79 3.26 7.76
N ILE A 62 -2.09 3.45 7.98
CA ILE A 62 -2.95 4.00 6.93
C ILE A 62 -2.52 5.40 6.49
N LEU A 63 -2.11 6.25 7.45
CA LEU A 63 -1.58 7.59 7.16
C LEU A 63 -0.21 7.56 6.46
N THR A 64 0.58 6.50 6.64
CA THR A 64 1.85 6.31 5.90
C THR A 64 1.60 5.81 4.49
N GLU A 65 0.61 4.94 4.29
CA GLU A 65 0.31 4.33 3.00
C GLU A 65 -0.53 5.23 2.09
N SER A 66 -1.43 6.03 2.66
CA SER A 66 -2.35 6.87 1.89
C SER A 66 -2.68 8.16 2.63
N SER A 67 -3.26 9.12 1.91
CA SER A 67 -3.85 10.33 2.52
C SER A 67 -5.22 10.08 3.17
N GLY A 68 -5.56 8.82 3.47
CA GLY A 68 -6.84 8.44 4.12
C GLY A 68 -7.99 8.16 3.14
N SER A 69 -7.70 8.01 1.84
CA SER A 69 -8.68 7.61 0.81
C SER A 69 -8.20 6.38 0.04
N GLY A 70 -9.03 5.35 0.00
CA GLY A 70 -8.80 4.13 -0.78
C GLY A 70 -9.35 4.19 -2.20
N PHE A 71 -9.98 5.32 -2.58
CA PHE A 71 -10.55 5.52 -3.90
C PHE A 71 -10.13 6.87 -4.48
N THR A 72 -10.09 6.95 -5.82
CA THR A 72 -10.11 8.21 -6.56
C THR A 72 -11.14 8.13 -7.68
N SER A 73 -11.96 9.17 -7.84
CA SER A 73 -12.96 9.24 -8.90
C SER A 73 -13.84 7.97 -9.01
N GLY A 74 -14.20 7.38 -7.85
CA GLY A 74 -15.00 6.15 -7.77
C GLY A 74 -14.26 4.85 -8.12
N LYS A 75 -12.97 4.89 -8.41
CA LYS A 75 -12.13 3.71 -8.67
C LYS A 75 -11.20 3.42 -7.50
N LEU A 76 -10.90 2.15 -7.28
CA LEU A 76 -9.93 1.69 -6.28
C LEU A 76 -8.58 2.38 -6.52
N LEU A 77 -7.95 2.89 -5.48
CA LEU A 77 -6.59 3.41 -5.58
C LEU A 77 -5.64 2.23 -5.83
N ILE A 78 -4.83 2.28 -6.89
CA ILE A 78 -3.85 1.23 -7.19
C ILE A 78 -2.48 1.82 -7.50
N ARG A 79 -1.45 0.98 -7.42
CA ARG A 79 -0.15 1.27 -8.03
C ARG A 79 0.39 0.01 -8.67
N PHE A 80 0.75 0.09 -9.94
CA PHE A 80 1.23 -1.03 -10.72
C PHE A 80 2.75 -1.17 -10.60
N GLU A 81 3.20 -2.32 -10.12
CA GLU A 81 4.61 -2.64 -9.91
C GLU A 81 5.19 -3.41 -11.10
N ASN A 82 5.64 -2.67 -12.12
CA ASN A 82 6.17 -3.24 -13.37
C ASN A 82 7.25 -4.29 -13.14
N HIS A 83 8.16 -4.10 -12.18
CA HIS A 83 9.21 -5.09 -11.88
C HIS A 83 8.64 -6.41 -11.33
N ILE A 84 7.57 -6.36 -10.51
CA ILE A 84 6.88 -7.56 -10.03
C ILE A 84 6.19 -8.28 -11.20
N PHE A 85 5.54 -7.53 -12.09
CA PHE A 85 4.92 -8.12 -13.28
C PHE A 85 5.96 -8.79 -14.19
N LEU A 86 7.04 -8.07 -14.52
CA LEU A 86 8.13 -8.57 -15.36
C LEU A 86 8.85 -9.79 -14.77
N LYS A 87 9.00 -9.85 -13.43
CA LYS A 87 9.57 -11.01 -12.73
C LYS A 87 8.75 -12.28 -12.95
N ASN A 88 7.43 -12.15 -13.10
CA ASN A 88 6.52 -13.29 -13.23
C ASN A 88 6.08 -13.55 -14.68
N VAL A 89 6.21 -12.57 -15.58
CA VAL A 89 5.70 -12.63 -16.96
C VAL A 89 6.82 -12.19 -17.92
N SER A 90 7.70 -13.14 -18.25
CA SER A 90 8.96 -12.87 -18.98
C SER A 90 8.76 -12.36 -20.42
N ASN A 91 7.62 -12.64 -21.05
CA ASN A 91 7.28 -12.14 -22.39
C ASN A 91 6.73 -10.70 -22.39
N ALA A 92 6.61 -10.06 -21.24
CA ALA A 92 6.03 -8.72 -21.11
C ALA A 92 7.03 -7.57 -21.36
N SER A 93 8.31 -7.86 -21.59
CA SER A 93 9.37 -6.84 -21.76
C SER A 93 9.21 -5.93 -22.99
N LYS A 94 8.35 -6.30 -23.94
CA LYS A 94 7.96 -5.42 -25.06
C LYS A 94 6.97 -4.34 -24.64
N THR A 95 6.24 -4.57 -23.55
CA THR A 95 5.19 -3.68 -23.04
C THR A 95 5.61 -2.98 -21.78
N PHE A 96 6.48 -3.57 -20.96
CA PHE A 96 6.93 -2.99 -19.69
C PHE A 96 8.44 -3.00 -19.59
N LYS A 97 9.00 -1.98 -18.94
CA LYS A 97 10.42 -1.96 -18.57
C LYS A 97 10.62 -1.18 -17.28
N VAL A 98 11.78 -1.40 -16.65
CA VAL A 98 12.28 -0.60 -15.54
C VAL A 98 13.70 -0.19 -15.87
N GLU A 99 13.96 1.12 -15.91
CA GLU A 99 15.26 1.72 -16.23
C GLU A 99 15.56 2.78 -15.17
N ASP A 100 16.75 2.72 -14.56
CA ASP A 100 17.16 3.64 -13.49
C ASP A 100 16.14 3.78 -12.36
N LYS A 101 15.52 2.66 -11.96
CA LYS A 101 14.44 2.57 -10.96
C LYS A 101 13.14 3.27 -11.37
N VAL A 102 13.02 3.74 -12.61
CA VAL A 102 11.79 4.31 -13.17
C VAL A 102 11.04 3.25 -13.96
N HIS A 103 9.74 3.18 -13.72
CA HIS A 103 8.86 2.19 -14.32
C HIS A 103 8.14 2.75 -15.54
N TYR A 104 8.10 1.96 -16.62
CA TYR A 104 7.49 2.37 -17.88
C TYR A 104 6.60 1.30 -18.48
N TYR A 105 5.58 1.75 -19.22
CA TYR A 105 4.74 0.92 -20.08
C TYR A 105 4.67 1.49 -21.51
N TYR A 106 4.55 0.63 -22.51
CA TYR A 106 4.48 1.00 -23.92
C TYR A 106 3.03 1.04 -24.38
N LYS A 107 2.58 2.18 -24.88
CA LYS A 107 1.22 2.39 -25.40
C LYS A 107 1.27 3.41 -26.54
N ASN A 108 0.57 3.14 -27.63
CA ASN A 108 0.44 4.04 -28.79
C ASN A 108 1.79 4.56 -29.32
N GLY A 109 2.76 3.66 -29.52
CA GLY A 109 4.06 4.02 -30.09
C GLY A 109 5.06 4.62 -29.09
N THR A 110 4.67 4.89 -27.84
CA THR A 110 5.47 5.65 -26.88
C THR A 110 5.63 4.93 -25.55
N TRP A 111 6.79 5.11 -24.90
CA TRP A 111 7.02 4.71 -23.51
C TRP A 111 6.50 5.78 -22.55
N ASN A 112 5.59 5.39 -21.66
CA ASN A 112 4.96 6.23 -20.67
C ASN A 112 5.40 5.79 -19.28
N LYS A 113 5.51 6.73 -18.34
CA LYS A 113 5.86 6.42 -16.94
C LYS A 113 4.63 5.93 -16.17
N THR A 114 4.80 4.91 -15.33
CA THR A 114 3.94 4.72 -14.15
C THR A 114 4.54 5.51 -12.97
N HIS A 115 3.88 5.47 -11.81
CA HIS A 115 4.33 6.11 -10.57
C HIS A 115 4.41 7.63 -10.68
N THR A 116 3.52 8.21 -11.49
CA THR A 116 3.45 9.66 -11.75
C THR A 116 2.65 10.44 -10.70
N GLY A 117 2.09 9.74 -9.70
CA GLY A 117 1.07 10.27 -8.79
C GLY A 117 -0.34 10.30 -9.42
N ASN A 118 -0.48 9.96 -10.71
CA ASN A 118 -1.76 9.93 -11.41
C ASN A 118 -2.24 8.49 -11.65
N GLN A 119 -3.44 8.19 -11.15
CA GLN A 119 -4.11 6.89 -11.32
C GLN A 119 -4.40 6.51 -12.76
N ALA A 120 -4.54 7.47 -13.69
CA ALA A 120 -4.68 7.16 -15.11
C ALA A 120 -3.48 6.36 -15.64
N SER A 121 -2.25 6.74 -15.24
CA SER A 121 -1.04 6.02 -15.66
C SER A 121 -0.94 4.61 -15.07
N GLU A 122 -1.36 4.46 -13.81
CA GLU A 122 -1.40 3.16 -13.12
C GLU A 122 -2.41 2.22 -13.78
N TYR A 123 -3.63 2.71 -14.05
CA TYR A 123 -4.68 1.94 -14.69
C TYR A 123 -4.36 1.62 -16.16
N ASP A 124 -3.70 2.50 -16.88
CA ASP A 124 -3.26 2.22 -18.25
C ASP A 124 -2.27 1.04 -18.29
N ALA A 125 -1.26 1.07 -17.41
CA ALA A 125 -0.31 -0.03 -17.27
C ALA A 125 -1.00 -1.33 -16.82
N PHE A 126 -1.87 -1.23 -15.81
CA PHE A 126 -2.62 -2.37 -15.29
C PHE A 126 -3.53 -3.03 -16.34
N ASN A 127 -4.26 -2.24 -17.14
CA ASN A 127 -5.13 -2.77 -18.19
C ASN A 127 -4.34 -3.45 -19.32
N LEU A 128 -3.16 -2.92 -19.68
CA LEU A 128 -2.24 -3.61 -20.59
C LEU A 128 -1.75 -4.94 -20.01
N ALA A 129 -1.43 -4.96 -18.71
CA ALA A 129 -0.98 -6.17 -18.03
C ALA A 129 -2.08 -7.24 -17.98
N ILE A 130 -3.35 -6.86 -17.76
CA ILE A 130 -4.50 -7.77 -17.84
C ILE A 130 -4.54 -8.49 -19.19
N GLY A 131 -4.31 -7.75 -20.28
CA GLY A 131 -4.30 -8.30 -21.63
C GLY A 131 -3.16 -9.28 -21.91
N ILE A 132 -2.09 -9.27 -21.11
CA ILE A 132 -0.94 -10.18 -21.25
C ILE A 132 -1.09 -11.37 -20.30
N ASN A 133 -1.35 -11.12 -19.02
CA ASN A 133 -1.57 -12.14 -18.01
C ASN A 133 -2.42 -11.57 -16.87
N GLU A 134 -3.70 -11.93 -16.84
CA GLU A 134 -4.66 -11.39 -15.87
C GLU A 134 -4.24 -11.65 -14.41
N TYR A 135 -3.91 -12.90 -14.08
CA TYR A 135 -3.55 -13.26 -12.70
C TYR A 135 -2.39 -12.41 -12.19
N TYR A 136 -1.30 -12.32 -12.97
CA TYR A 136 -0.14 -11.55 -12.57
C TYR A 136 -0.34 -10.03 -12.63
N ALA A 137 -1.31 -9.53 -13.41
CA ALA A 137 -1.68 -8.13 -13.39
C ALA A 137 -2.25 -7.73 -12.02
N TYR A 138 -3.22 -8.50 -11.50
CA TYR A 138 -3.76 -8.29 -10.16
C TYR A 138 -2.73 -8.58 -9.06
N TYR A 139 -1.86 -9.59 -9.26
CA TYR A 139 -0.78 -9.92 -8.34
C TYR A 139 0.20 -8.75 -8.13
N SER A 140 0.38 -7.92 -9.16
CA SER A 140 1.43 -6.89 -9.24
C SER A 140 0.94 -5.47 -8.93
N ILE A 141 -0.23 -5.30 -8.31
CA ILE A 141 -0.71 -3.98 -7.86
C ILE A 141 -0.79 -3.91 -6.33
N SER A 142 -0.44 -2.77 -5.74
CA SER A 142 -0.93 -2.42 -4.39
C SER A 142 -2.34 -1.84 -4.50
N MET A 143 -3.16 -2.08 -3.48
CA MET A 143 -4.61 -1.83 -3.55
C MET A 143 -5.14 -1.05 -2.34
N GLY A 144 -5.91 -0.02 -2.64
CA GLY A 144 -6.78 0.70 -1.72
C GLY A 144 -6.04 1.49 -0.64
N LEU A 145 -6.83 1.84 0.38
CA LEU A 145 -6.41 2.58 1.57
C LEU A 145 -5.14 2.02 2.23
N PRO A 146 -4.95 0.69 2.38
CA PRO A 146 -3.77 0.15 3.02
C PRO A 146 -2.61 -0.15 2.05
N HIS A 147 -2.76 0.08 0.74
CA HIS A 147 -1.76 -0.28 -0.29
C HIS A 147 -1.22 -1.72 -0.19
N ILE A 148 -2.05 -2.69 0.22
CA ILE A 148 -1.59 -4.08 0.30
C ILE A 148 -1.39 -4.62 -1.11
N MET A 149 -0.24 -5.25 -1.33
CA MET A 149 0.10 -5.87 -2.61
C MET A 149 -0.80 -7.08 -2.91
N GLY A 150 -1.20 -7.22 -4.17
CA GLY A 150 -2.07 -8.30 -4.62
C GLY A 150 -1.50 -9.70 -4.37
N PHE A 151 -0.18 -9.87 -4.37
CA PHE A 151 0.44 -11.13 -3.99
C PHE A 151 0.25 -11.55 -2.53
N HIS A 152 -0.26 -10.67 -1.68
CA HIS A 152 -0.67 -10.97 -0.31
C HIS A 152 -2.14 -11.40 -0.19
N TYR A 153 -2.82 -11.68 -1.30
CA TYR A 153 -4.25 -12.06 -1.31
C TYR A 153 -4.58 -13.23 -0.36
N GLU A 154 -3.72 -14.23 -0.27
CA GLU A 154 -3.99 -15.42 0.55
C GLU A 154 -3.96 -15.06 2.06
N VAL A 155 -3.00 -14.25 2.47
CA VAL A 155 -2.87 -13.84 3.88
C VAL A 155 -3.92 -12.81 4.28
N THR A 156 -4.44 -12.02 3.34
CA THR A 156 -5.64 -11.18 3.54
C THR A 156 -6.94 -11.99 3.54
N GLY A 157 -6.89 -13.28 3.18
CA GLY A 157 -8.02 -14.22 3.27
C GLY A 157 -8.81 -14.42 1.98
N PHE A 158 -8.28 -13.99 0.84
CA PHE A 158 -8.90 -14.15 -0.48
C PHE A 158 -8.36 -15.38 -1.21
N SER A 159 -9.12 -15.85 -2.20
CA SER A 159 -8.76 -17.00 -3.03
C SER A 159 -7.91 -16.66 -4.25
N SER A 160 -7.83 -15.37 -4.62
CA SER A 160 -7.01 -14.88 -5.73
C SER A 160 -6.75 -13.37 -5.58
N PRO A 161 -5.72 -12.81 -6.25
CA PRO A 161 -5.49 -11.37 -6.24
C PRO A 161 -6.65 -10.58 -6.88
N LYS A 162 -7.35 -11.17 -7.87
CA LYS A 162 -8.56 -10.59 -8.47
C LYS A 162 -9.73 -10.56 -7.48
N ALA A 163 -9.90 -11.61 -6.67
CA ALA A 163 -10.93 -11.64 -5.63
C ALA A 163 -10.69 -10.54 -4.58
N MET A 164 -9.43 -10.34 -4.18
CA MET A 164 -9.04 -9.23 -3.31
C MET A 164 -9.35 -7.87 -3.94
N PHE A 165 -8.97 -7.65 -5.20
CA PHE A 165 -9.27 -6.41 -5.93
C PHE A 165 -10.79 -6.13 -6.00
N ASN A 166 -11.59 -7.15 -6.32
CA ASN A 166 -13.03 -7.01 -6.42
C ASN A 166 -13.65 -6.62 -5.08
N ASP A 167 -13.22 -7.26 -3.98
CA ASP A 167 -13.72 -6.93 -2.64
C ASP A 167 -13.29 -5.54 -2.18
N PHE A 168 -12.03 -5.17 -2.43
CA PHE A 168 -11.50 -3.84 -2.10
C PHE A 168 -12.15 -2.74 -2.94
N SER A 169 -12.62 -3.05 -4.14
CA SER A 169 -13.34 -2.10 -5.01
C SER A 169 -14.76 -1.80 -4.52
N ILE A 170 -15.30 -2.55 -3.55
CA ILE A 170 -16.66 -2.32 -3.02
C ILE A 170 -16.67 -1.18 -2.01
N SER A 171 -15.76 -1.18 -1.03
CA SER A 171 -15.76 -0.17 0.04
C SER A 171 -14.42 -0.07 0.78
N GLU A 172 -14.17 1.08 1.41
CA GLU A 172 -13.00 1.26 2.28
C GLU A 172 -13.09 0.38 3.54
N ASP A 173 -14.30 0.05 4.00
CA ASP A 173 -14.51 -0.89 5.11
C ASP A 173 -13.99 -2.29 4.77
N ASN A 174 -14.20 -2.74 3.54
CA ASN A 174 -13.66 -4.01 3.05
C ASN A 174 -12.13 -3.98 2.99
N GLN A 175 -11.57 -2.86 2.51
CA GLN A 175 -10.11 -2.64 2.52
C GLN A 175 -9.55 -2.69 3.94
N MET A 176 -10.21 -2.05 4.92
CA MET A 176 -9.83 -2.08 6.33
C MET A 176 -9.91 -3.47 6.95
N LYS A 177 -10.94 -4.27 6.64
CA LYS A 177 -11.03 -5.67 7.09
C LYS A 177 -9.89 -6.52 6.52
N GLY A 178 -9.56 -6.34 5.25
CA GLY A 178 -8.41 -6.98 4.61
C GLY A 178 -7.09 -6.58 5.29
N PHE A 179 -6.91 -5.29 5.59
CA PHE A 179 -5.77 -4.78 6.34
C PHE A 179 -5.63 -5.37 7.74
N CYS A 180 -6.70 -5.35 8.53
CA CYS A 180 -6.74 -6.00 9.83
C CYS A 180 -6.36 -7.49 9.74
N THR A 181 -6.88 -8.20 8.74
CA THR A 181 -6.54 -9.61 8.52
C THR A 181 -5.06 -9.80 8.18
N PHE A 182 -4.51 -8.94 7.32
CA PHE A 182 -3.08 -8.92 6.99
C PHE A 182 -2.22 -8.73 8.24
N ILE A 183 -2.47 -7.69 9.03
CA ILE A 183 -1.73 -7.42 10.28
C ILE A 183 -1.74 -8.63 11.20
N ALA A 184 -2.91 -9.25 11.41
CA ALA A 184 -3.07 -10.39 12.30
C ALA A 184 -2.36 -11.66 11.81
N LYS A 185 -2.38 -11.92 10.50
CA LYS A 185 -1.96 -13.23 9.95
C LYS A 185 -0.59 -13.22 9.30
N TYR A 186 -0.05 -12.07 8.92
CA TYR A 186 1.21 -11.97 8.19
C TYR A 186 2.33 -12.78 8.85
N SER A 187 2.92 -13.69 8.05
CA SER A 187 4.03 -14.56 8.43
C SER A 187 3.82 -15.15 9.84
N ASN A 188 2.72 -15.88 10.00
CA ASN A 188 2.30 -16.53 11.24
C ASN A 188 2.23 -15.58 12.44
N GLY A 189 1.72 -14.37 12.21
CA GLY A 189 1.52 -13.35 13.23
C GLY A 189 2.80 -12.61 13.64
N SER A 190 3.82 -12.56 12.79
CA SER A 190 5.03 -11.78 13.09
C SER A 190 4.78 -10.27 13.03
N LEU A 191 3.92 -9.81 12.13
CA LEU A 191 3.62 -8.38 12.00
C LEU A 191 2.83 -7.86 13.19
N ILE A 192 1.77 -8.56 13.60
CA ILE A 192 1.03 -8.22 14.82
C ILE A 192 1.93 -8.16 16.07
N LYS A 193 2.85 -9.11 16.26
CA LYS A 193 3.83 -9.06 17.36
C LYS A 193 4.73 -7.82 17.29
N THR A 194 5.14 -7.44 16.08
CA THR A 194 5.94 -6.24 15.85
C THR A 194 5.13 -4.96 16.16
N CYS A 195 3.83 -4.95 15.84
CA CYS A 195 2.93 -3.86 16.17
C CYS A 195 2.73 -3.74 17.70
N GLN A 196 2.58 -4.87 18.40
CA GLN A 196 2.47 -4.92 19.87
C GLN A 196 3.73 -4.37 20.55
N SER A 197 4.92 -4.68 20.02
CA SER A 197 6.19 -4.15 20.53
C SER A 197 6.51 -2.73 20.03
N ARG A 198 5.67 -2.15 19.16
CA ARG A 198 5.83 -0.83 18.54
C ARG A 198 7.20 -0.65 17.86
N ASP A 199 7.72 -1.72 17.26
CA ASP A 199 8.98 -1.67 16.52
C ASP A 199 8.73 -1.13 15.11
N PHE A 200 8.64 0.20 15.01
CA PHE A 200 8.30 0.89 13.78
C PHE A 200 9.27 0.60 12.63
N ASN A 201 10.56 0.40 12.93
CA ASN A 201 11.54 0.06 11.89
C ASN A 201 11.24 -1.32 11.31
N LYS A 202 10.97 -2.31 12.17
CA LYS A 202 10.60 -3.65 11.70
C LYS A 202 9.22 -3.66 11.04
N MET A 203 8.28 -2.82 11.48
CA MET A 203 7.00 -2.62 10.78
C MET A 203 7.23 -2.12 9.35
N GLY A 204 8.02 -1.07 9.16
CA GLY A 204 8.35 -0.53 7.83
C GLY A 204 9.13 -1.53 6.96
N ALA A 205 10.01 -2.33 7.56
CA ALA A 205 10.72 -3.39 6.85
C ALA A 205 9.78 -4.51 6.37
N ILE A 206 8.80 -4.89 7.19
CA ILE A 206 7.83 -5.94 6.85
C ILE A 206 6.79 -5.45 5.85
N TYR A 207 6.28 -4.23 6.02
CA TYR A 207 5.15 -3.73 5.23
C TYR A 207 5.60 -3.10 3.92
N ASN A 208 6.70 -2.34 3.95
CA ASN A 208 7.20 -1.55 2.82
C ASN A 208 8.56 -2.03 2.29
N GLY A 209 9.21 -2.98 2.95
CA GLY A 209 10.56 -3.44 2.57
C GLY A 209 11.71 -2.56 3.04
N ASP A 210 11.44 -1.41 3.67
CA ASP A 210 12.46 -0.45 4.09
C ASP A 210 12.14 0.16 5.46
N GLY A 211 12.66 -0.49 6.50
CA GLY A 211 12.47 -0.04 7.88
C GLY A 211 13.14 1.29 8.20
N VAL A 212 14.24 1.62 7.53
CA VAL A 212 15.00 2.85 7.76
C VAL A 212 14.21 4.06 7.27
N THR A 213 13.57 3.94 6.10
CA THR A 213 12.75 5.01 5.52
C THR A 213 11.36 5.07 6.17
N TYR A 214 10.69 3.94 6.35
CA TYR A 214 9.28 3.92 6.77
C TYR A 214 9.08 3.89 8.27
N GLY A 215 10.03 3.38 9.06
CA GLY A 215 9.91 3.36 10.52
C GLY A 215 9.71 4.75 11.13
N PRO A 216 10.54 5.76 10.78
CA PRO A 216 10.32 7.14 11.23
C PRO A 216 8.96 7.71 10.80
N LYS A 217 8.51 7.43 9.56
CA LYS A 217 7.20 7.90 9.05
C LYS A 217 6.04 7.29 9.83
N LEU A 218 6.06 5.98 10.05
CA LEU A 218 5.06 5.25 10.82
C LEU A 218 4.98 5.79 12.25
N LYS A 219 6.12 6.03 12.89
CA LYS A 219 6.17 6.61 14.24
C LYS A 219 5.57 8.02 14.28
N THR A 220 5.91 8.87 13.33
CA THR A 220 5.37 10.24 13.23
C THR A 220 3.86 10.21 13.00
N ASN A 221 3.38 9.37 12.09
CA ASN A 221 1.96 9.28 11.75
C ASN A 221 1.12 8.63 12.87
N ALA A 222 1.69 7.70 13.64
CA ALA A 222 1.04 7.19 14.85
C ALA A 222 0.88 8.29 15.91
N ALA A 223 1.91 9.12 16.11
CA ALA A 223 1.82 10.27 17.00
C ALA A 223 0.79 11.31 16.51
N ASP A 224 0.68 11.51 15.19
CA ASP A 224 -0.34 12.39 14.60
C ASP A 224 -1.76 11.84 14.81
N TYR A 225 -1.98 10.54 14.59
CA TYR A 225 -3.25 9.87 14.87
C TYR A 225 -3.67 9.96 16.35
N THR A 226 -2.70 9.92 17.27
CA THR A 226 -2.97 10.05 18.71
C THR A 226 -3.57 11.42 19.06
N LYS A 227 -3.21 12.48 18.33
CA LYS A 227 -3.71 13.85 18.56
C LYS A 227 -5.12 14.09 18.01
N ALA A 228 -5.64 13.20 17.16
CA ALA A 228 -6.94 13.31 16.50
C ALA A 228 -8.07 12.86 17.43
#